data_AF-A0A174D471-F1
#
_entry.id   AF-A0A174D471-F1
#
_cell.length_a   1.000
_cell.length_b   1.000
_cell.length_c   1.000
_cell.angle_alpha   90.00
_cell.angle_beta   90.00
_cell.angle_gamma   90.00
#
_symmetry.space_group_name_H-M   'P 1'
#
loop_
_entity.id
_entity.type
_entity.pdbx_description
1 polymer ?
#
loop_
_entity_poly.entity_id
_entity_poly.type
_entity_poly.pdbx_seq_one_letter_code
_entity_poly.pdbx_strand_id
1 'polypeptide(L)'
;MSGKRDPYDIDFTSTTARVPWYDKIIHSMYGAYSFQISWVIFGYYLVYFYTDVVGLSATVAGTIMLAARFADCFTDLWVGYMLDNVCYRWGRYRSWAIFGIAPLFLLFVGIFTALPAESTGLKIAWAAICYGCFGSIGATFSFMPQIAQFCNMTRNPRERETIAVIKSVCTNLAQVVAASLFLPLVDLFGGNSGDPARGYFWAAVTIGLSVMLFQILNVCMSRKYELNKDGSCREHLRQVEHENLSAQLKSFGRNRPAIILQCGEILKQVMQAIKNGMVIYVFTYYLGIKRFYSVAMFAFTVALMAGVFFMKPLIRMFRDTGRAYQFCMAASAGCSILLFVMCR
;
A
#
# COMPACT_ATOMS: atom_id res chain seq x y z
N MET A 1 7.22 22.89 39.12
CA MET A 1 6.25 21.90 38.59
C MET A 1 7.01 20.89 37.75
N SER A 2 7.21 19.69 38.28
CA SER A 2 7.92 18.60 37.61
C SER A 2 7.11 18.14 36.40
N GLY A 3 7.46 18.65 35.21
CA GLY A 3 6.80 18.31 33.96
C GLY A 3 6.99 16.82 33.68
N LYS A 4 5.94 16.02 33.88
CA LYS A 4 5.89 14.64 33.39
C LYS A 4 6.08 14.70 31.87
N ARG A 5 7.30 14.40 31.39
CA ARG A 5 7.60 14.22 29.95
C ARG A 5 6.52 13.32 29.37
N ASP A 6 5.94 13.74 28.25
CA ASP A 6 4.92 12.93 27.60
C ASP A 6 5.53 11.55 27.29
N PRO A 7 4.92 10.43 27.72
CA PRO A 7 5.46 9.09 27.48
C PRO A 7 5.66 8.77 25.99
N TYR A 8 5.08 9.57 25.10
CA TYR A 8 5.28 9.46 23.66
C TYR A 8 6.26 10.48 23.11
N ASP A 9 6.76 11.43 23.90
CA ASP A 9 7.81 12.35 23.47
C ASP A 9 9.08 11.54 23.20
N ILE A 10 9.46 11.49 21.92
CA ILE A 10 10.62 10.72 21.51
C ILE A 10 11.82 11.56 21.93
N ASP A 11 12.52 11.16 22.99
CA ASP A 11 13.79 11.77 23.33
C ASP A 11 14.77 11.53 22.17
N PHE A 12 15.02 12.56 21.37
CA PHE A 12 15.84 12.50 20.16
C PHE A 12 17.30 12.13 20.44
N THR A 13 17.70 12.11 21.71
CA THR A 13 19.02 11.69 22.19
C THR A 13 19.10 10.20 22.52
N SER A 14 17.96 9.52 22.72
CA SER A 14 17.89 8.12 23.16
C SER A 14 17.57 7.17 22.00
N THR A 15 18.54 6.33 21.63
CA THR A 15 18.36 5.21 20.69
C THR A 15 17.58 4.03 21.27
N THR A 16 17.08 4.13 22.51
CA THR A 16 16.47 3.01 23.26
C THR A 16 14.96 3.11 23.43
N ALA A 17 14.33 4.21 23.03
CA ALA A 17 12.88 4.40 23.17
C ALA A 17 12.09 3.32 22.39
N ARG A 18 11.27 2.55 23.12
CA ARG A 18 10.45 1.46 22.57
C ARG A 18 9.01 1.93 22.39
N VAL A 19 8.44 1.63 21.23
CA VAL A 19 7.01 1.83 20.98
C VAL A 19 6.22 0.68 21.63
N PRO A 20 5.08 0.93 22.30
CA PRO A 20 4.23 -0.11 22.85
C PRO A 20 3.79 -1.13 21.78
N TRP A 21 3.78 -2.41 22.12
CA TRP A 21 3.44 -3.48 21.17
C TRP A 21 2.03 -3.34 20.56
N TYR A 22 1.05 -2.94 21.37
CA TYR A 22 -0.33 -2.67 20.94
C TYR A 22 -0.38 -1.61 19.83
N ASP A 23 0.30 -0.48 20.04
CA ASP A 23 0.34 0.62 19.08
C ASP A 23 1.01 0.21 17.76
N LYS A 24 2.04 -0.65 17.81
CA LYS A 24 2.70 -1.17 16.60
C LYS A 24 1.75 -2.00 15.75
N ILE A 25 1.05 -2.94 16.38
CA ILE A 25 0.12 -3.85 15.70
C ILE A 25 -1.03 -3.04 15.11
N ILE A 26 -1.64 -2.18 15.92
CA ILE A 26 -2.84 -1.45 15.51
C ILE A 26 -2.56 -0.41 14.45
N HIS A 27 -1.49 0.37 14.59
CA HIS A 27 -1.12 1.34 13.55
C HIS A 27 -0.79 0.62 12.22
N SER A 28 -0.06 -0.50 12.30
CA SER A 28 0.28 -1.30 11.12
C SER A 28 -0.95 -1.95 10.49
N MET A 29 -1.88 -2.45 11.31
CA MET A 29 -3.09 -3.11 10.85
C MET A 29 -4.06 -2.12 10.20
N TYR A 30 -4.33 -0.99 10.85
CA TYR A 30 -5.22 0.03 10.31
C TYR A 30 -4.64 0.66 9.04
N GLY A 31 -3.35 1.03 9.04
CA GLY A 31 -2.71 1.57 7.85
C GLY A 31 -2.65 0.58 6.70
N ALA A 32 -2.27 -0.68 6.96
CA ALA A 32 -2.20 -1.71 5.92
C ALA A 32 -3.60 -2.05 5.36
N TYR A 33 -4.61 -2.18 6.22
CA TYR A 33 -5.98 -2.51 5.80
C TYR A 33 -6.54 -1.42 4.88
N SER A 34 -6.44 -0.15 5.28
CA SER A 34 -7.08 0.96 4.56
C SER A 34 -6.58 1.13 3.12
N PHE A 35 -5.29 0.92 2.88
CA PHE A 35 -4.72 1.08 1.54
C PHE A 35 -4.70 -0.23 0.74
N GLN A 36 -4.26 -1.32 1.36
CA GLN A 36 -3.94 -2.53 0.61
C GLN A 36 -5.19 -3.20 0.03
N ILE A 37 -6.32 -3.15 0.74
CA ILE A 37 -7.55 -3.81 0.31
C ILE A 37 -8.06 -3.20 -1.00
N SER A 38 -8.15 -1.87 -1.06
CA SER A 38 -8.56 -1.18 -2.28
C SER A 38 -7.62 -1.49 -3.44
N TRP A 39 -6.30 -1.47 -3.20
CA TRP A 39 -5.31 -1.75 -4.24
C TRP A 39 -5.41 -3.17 -4.80
N VAL A 40 -5.63 -4.14 -3.93
CA VAL A 40 -5.81 -5.56 -4.31
C VAL A 40 -7.10 -5.76 -5.10
N ILE A 41 -8.19 -5.12 -4.66
CA ILE A 41 -9.47 -5.19 -5.37
C ILE A 41 -9.34 -4.62 -6.78
N PHE A 42 -8.64 -3.50 -6.97
CA PHE A 42 -8.42 -2.98 -8.32
C PHE A 42 -7.55 -3.89 -9.18
N GLY A 43 -6.50 -4.48 -8.59
CA GLY A 43 -5.61 -5.38 -9.30
C GLY A 43 -6.32 -6.62 -9.86
N TYR A 44 -7.31 -7.16 -9.13
CA TYR A 44 -8.00 -8.38 -9.54
C TYR A 44 -9.32 -8.16 -10.27
N TYR A 45 -10.10 -7.15 -9.89
CA TYR A 45 -11.51 -7.05 -10.29
C TYR A 45 -11.84 -5.85 -11.19
N LEU A 46 -10.98 -4.84 -11.27
CA LEU A 46 -11.29 -3.60 -12.00
C LEU A 46 -11.45 -3.83 -13.51
N VAL A 47 -10.53 -4.58 -14.11
CA VAL A 47 -10.58 -4.89 -15.55
C VAL A 47 -11.86 -5.65 -15.88
N TYR A 48 -12.17 -6.69 -15.08
CA TYR A 48 -13.40 -7.48 -15.23
C TYR A 48 -14.66 -6.61 -15.10
N PHE A 49 -14.71 -5.71 -14.12
CA PHE A 49 -15.83 -4.79 -13.97
C PHE A 49 -16.00 -3.89 -15.22
N TYR A 50 -14.90 -3.34 -15.75
CA TYR A 50 -14.97 -2.53 -16.96
C TYR A 50 -15.36 -3.31 -18.21
N THR A 51 -14.91 -4.55 -18.36
CA THR A 51 -15.21 -5.38 -19.54
C THR A 51 -16.60 -5.98 -19.49
N ASP A 52 -16.91 -6.71 -18.41
CA ASP A 52 -18.06 -7.59 -18.35
C ASP A 52 -19.30 -6.93 -17.75
N VAL A 53 -19.12 -5.91 -16.89
CA VAL A 53 -20.23 -5.19 -16.24
C VAL A 53 -20.55 -3.87 -16.94
N VAL A 54 -19.52 -3.07 -17.26
CA VAL A 54 -19.72 -1.76 -17.91
C VAL A 54 -19.82 -1.88 -19.44
N GLY A 55 -19.21 -2.93 -20.03
CA GLY A 55 -19.21 -3.20 -21.47
C GLY A 55 -18.12 -2.45 -22.25
N LEU A 56 -17.03 -2.04 -21.60
CA LEU A 56 -15.87 -1.41 -22.26
C LEU A 56 -14.95 -2.48 -22.86
N SER A 57 -14.23 -2.14 -23.94
CA SER A 57 -13.20 -3.05 -24.45
C SER A 57 -12.03 -3.15 -23.46
N ALA A 58 -11.42 -4.33 -23.38
CA ALA A 58 -10.25 -4.57 -22.52
C ALA A 58 -9.09 -3.60 -22.85
N THR A 59 -8.92 -3.26 -24.13
CA THR A 59 -7.93 -2.27 -24.58
C THR A 59 -8.18 -0.90 -23.95
N VAL A 60 -9.44 -0.43 -23.97
CA VAL A 60 -9.79 0.87 -23.39
C VAL A 60 -9.59 0.85 -21.87
N ALA A 61 -10.07 -0.18 -21.19
CA ALA A 61 -9.88 -0.35 -19.74
C ALA A 61 -8.38 -0.33 -19.36
N GLY A 62 -7.54 -1.06 -20.10
CA GLY A 62 -6.09 -1.09 -19.91
C GLY A 62 -5.44 0.28 -20.14
N THR A 63 -5.83 1.01 -21.19
CA THR A 63 -5.30 2.36 -21.46
C THR A 63 -5.67 3.37 -20.37
N ILE A 64 -6.89 3.32 -19.85
CA ILE A 64 -7.33 4.17 -18.73
C ILE A 64 -6.46 3.90 -17.50
N MET A 65 -6.27 2.62 -17.17
CA MET A 65 -5.47 2.23 -16.02
C MET A 65 -4.00 2.65 -16.17
N LEU A 66 -3.44 2.53 -17.37
CA LEU A 66 -2.07 2.96 -17.66
C LEU A 66 -1.91 4.48 -17.55
N ALA A 67 -2.80 5.25 -18.17
CA ALA A 67 -2.77 6.71 -18.13
C ALA A 67 -2.90 7.25 -16.71
N ALA A 68 -3.79 6.67 -15.90
CA ALA A 68 -3.93 7.02 -14.49
C ALA A 68 -2.64 6.75 -13.70
N ARG A 69 -1.93 5.65 -13.95
CA ARG A 69 -0.65 5.36 -13.28
C ARG A 69 0.46 6.34 -13.65
N PHE A 70 0.47 6.85 -14.88
CA PHE A 70 1.37 7.94 -15.26
C PHE A 70 1.03 9.24 -14.52
N ALA A 71 -0.26 9.58 -14.39
CA ALA A 71 -0.70 10.73 -13.62
C ALA A 71 -0.34 10.61 -12.13
N ASP A 72 -0.51 9.42 -11.55
CA ASP A 72 -0.18 9.12 -10.15
C ASP A 72 1.29 9.40 -9.82
N CYS A 73 2.21 9.16 -10.77
CA CYS A 73 3.64 9.45 -10.59
C CYS A 73 3.91 10.94 -10.33
N PHE A 74 3.14 11.85 -10.94
CA PHE A 74 3.29 13.28 -10.73
C PHE A 74 2.69 13.73 -9.41
N THR A 75 1.53 13.16 -9.04
CA THR A 75 0.87 13.50 -7.78
C THR A 75 1.64 12.98 -6.57
N ASP A 76 2.29 11.81 -6.68
CA ASP A 76 3.17 11.29 -5.63
C ASP A 76 4.34 12.23 -5.33
N LEU A 77 4.98 12.79 -6.38
CA LEU A 77 6.06 13.78 -6.22
C LEU A 77 5.54 15.07 -5.57
N TRP A 78 4.38 15.53 -6.01
CA TRP A 78 3.79 16.78 -5.50
C TRP A 78 3.38 16.64 -4.03
N VAL A 79 2.75 15.54 -3.66
CA VAL A 79 2.35 15.27 -2.27
C VAL A 79 3.56 15.05 -1.38
N GLY A 80 4.61 14.36 -1.85
CA GLY A 80 5.87 14.25 -1.12
C GLY A 80 6.43 15.62 -0.75
N TYR A 81 6.47 16.54 -1.71
CA TYR A 81 6.91 17.92 -1.48
C TYR A 81 5.99 18.70 -0.52
N MET A 82 4.67 18.55 -0.63
CA MET A 82 3.74 19.24 0.26
C MET A 82 3.75 18.68 1.68
N LEU A 83 3.92 17.37 1.84
CA LEU A 83 4.15 16.73 3.14
C LEU A 83 5.39 17.28 3.81
N ASP A 84 6.42 17.61 3.02
CA ASP A 84 7.63 18.16 3.55
C ASP A 84 7.50 19.63 3.95
N ASN A 85 6.69 20.42 3.25
CA ASN A 85 6.63 21.87 3.47
C ASN A 85 5.43 22.37 4.29
N VAL A 86 4.40 21.55 4.51
CA VAL A 86 3.13 22.01 5.11
C VAL A 86 2.84 21.28 6.45
N CYS A 87 2.95 21.98 7.59
CA CYS A 87 2.33 21.55 8.87
C CYS A 87 0.98 22.26 9.03
N TYR A 88 -0.10 21.49 9.01
CA TYR A 88 -1.42 21.99 9.39
C TYR A 88 -1.65 21.86 10.90
N ARG A 89 -2.71 22.52 11.41
CA ARG A 89 -3.06 22.55 12.85
C ARG A 89 -3.35 21.18 13.47
N TRP A 90 -3.68 20.16 12.67
CA TRP A 90 -4.05 18.83 13.17
C TRP A 90 -2.91 17.80 13.13
N GLY A 91 -1.67 18.24 12.86
CA GLY A 91 -0.48 17.40 12.71
C GLY A 91 0.05 17.43 11.28
N ARG A 92 1.33 17.12 11.07
CA ARG A 92 1.97 17.18 9.75
C ARG A 92 1.42 16.12 8.82
N TYR A 93 1.57 14.84 9.14
CA TYR A 93 1.13 13.75 8.26
C TYR A 93 -0.35 13.38 8.50
N ARG A 94 -0.82 13.55 9.74
CA ARG A 94 -2.22 13.30 10.12
C ARG A 94 -3.21 14.15 9.33
N SER A 95 -2.90 15.41 9.06
CA SER A 95 -3.80 16.30 8.34
C SER A 95 -4.03 15.84 6.90
N TRP A 96 -2.99 15.37 6.23
CA TRP A 96 -3.10 14.81 4.87
C TRP A 96 -3.88 13.50 4.85
N ALA A 97 -3.65 12.63 5.84
CA ALA A 97 -4.43 11.41 5.98
C ALA A 97 -5.92 11.69 6.22
N ILE A 98 -6.28 12.77 6.94
CA ILE A 98 -7.69 13.23 7.12
C ILE A 98 -8.29 13.65 5.78
N PHE A 99 -7.58 14.47 5.01
CA PHE A 99 -8.05 14.91 3.70
C PHE A 99 -8.22 13.75 2.72
N GLY A 100 -7.45 12.66 2.89
CA GLY A 100 -7.59 11.43 2.09
C GLY A 100 -8.83 10.58 2.41
N ILE A 101 -9.45 10.70 3.59
CA ILE A 101 -10.55 9.80 4.02
C ILE A 101 -11.75 9.88 3.08
N ALA A 102 -12.28 11.09 2.85
CA ALA A 102 -13.49 11.29 2.07
C ALA A 102 -13.27 10.99 0.56
N PRO A 103 -12.21 11.49 -0.10
CA PRO A 103 -11.90 11.13 -1.48
C PRO A 103 -11.71 9.63 -1.66
N LEU A 104 -11.00 8.96 -0.73
CA LEU A 104 -10.74 7.53 -0.85
C LEU A 104 -12.04 6.70 -0.81
N PHE A 105 -12.98 7.04 0.07
CA PHE A 105 -14.29 6.38 0.09
C PHE A 105 -15.12 6.67 -1.16
N LEU A 106 -15.32 7.96 -1.49
CA LEU A 106 -16.19 8.37 -2.59
C LEU A 106 -15.70 7.86 -3.94
N LEU A 107 -14.39 7.91 -4.18
CA LEU A 107 -13.80 7.48 -5.43
C LEU A 107 -13.75 5.95 -5.53
N PHE A 108 -13.55 5.24 -4.41
CA PHE A 108 -13.64 3.77 -4.40
C PHE A 108 -15.05 3.30 -4.82
N VAL A 109 -16.09 3.91 -4.25
CA VAL A 109 -17.48 3.63 -4.64
C VAL A 109 -17.76 4.07 -6.08
N GLY A 110 -17.27 5.25 -6.48
CA GLY A 110 -17.45 5.79 -7.83
C GLY A 110 -16.86 4.91 -8.93
N ILE A 111 -15.73 4.24 -8.66
CA ILE A 111 -15.09 3.30 -9.60
C ILE A 111 -16.00 2.11 -9.93
N PHE A 112 -16.66 1.55 -8.91
CA PHE A 112 -17.56 0.40 -9.05
C PHE A 112 -19.02 0.80 -9.29
N THR A 113 -19.26 2.06 -9.64
CA THR A 113 -20.58 2.56 -10.03
C THR A 113 -20.72 2.44 -11.55
N ALA A 114 -21.62 1.56 -12.01
CA ALA A 114 -21.96 1.50 -13.42
C ALA A 114 -22.90 2.67 -13.76
N LEU A 115 -22.41 3.66 -14.53
CA LEU A 115 -23.28 4.72 -15.03
C LEU A 115 -24.30 4.14 -16.02
N PRO A 116 -25.62 4.35 -15.81
CA PRO A 116 -26.65 4.01 -16.78
C PRO A 116 -26.69 5.06 -17.90
N ALA A 117 -25.55 5.27 -18.56
CA ALA A 117 -25.42 6.17 -19.70
C ALA A 117 -25.36 5.36 -20.99
N GLU A 118 -26.14 5.73 -22.00
CA GLU A 118 -26.10 5.08 -23.33
C GLU A 118 -24.80 5.40 -24.08
N SER A 119 -24.14 6.53 -23.75
CA SER A 119 -22.89 6.95 -24.39
C SER A 119 -21.67 6.26 -23.79
N THR A 120 -20.97 5.49 -24.63
CA THR A 120 -19.68 4.88 -24.31
C THR A 120 -18.63 5.91 -23.89
N GLY A 121 -18.65 7.12 -24.48
CA GLY A 121 -17.70 8.19 -24.13
C GLY A 121 -17.84 8.67 -22.68
N LEU A 122 -19.08 8.77 -22.18
CA LEU A 122 -19.34 9.14 -20.78
C LEU A 122 -18.88 8.06 -19.81
N LYS A 123 -19.06 6.78 -20.15
CA LYS A 123 -18.54 5.66 -19.34
C LYS A 123 -17.02 5.68 -19.23
N ILE A 124 -16.33 5.95 -20.34
CA ILE A 124 -14.86 6.07 -20.40
C ILE A 124 -14.38 7.25 -19.56
N ALA A 125 -14.99 8.43 -19.74
CA ALA A 125 -14.61 9.63 -18.99
C ALA A 125 -14.82 9.43 -17.48
N TRP A 126 -15.95 8.83 -17.08
CA TRP A 126 -16.23 8.53 -15.68
C TRP A 126 -15.22 7.56 -15.08
N ALA A 127 -14.93 6.46 -15.78
CA ALA A 127 -13.94 5.47 -15.33
C ALA A 127 -12.54 6.09 -15.18
N ALA A 128 -12.13 6.93 -16.15
CA ALA A 128 -10.84 7.61 -16.10
C ALA A 128 -10.74 8.62 -14.95
N ILE A 129 -11.78 9.42 -14.73
CA ILE A 129 -11.82 10.40 -13.63
C ILE A 129 -11.84 9.69 -12.29
N CYS A 130 -12.72 8.70 -12.09
CA CYS A 130 -12.84 8.03 -10.80
C CYS A 130 -11.56 7.26 -10.45
N TYR A 131 -11.01 6.49 -11.38
CA TYR A 131 -9.78 5.73 -11.14
C TYR A 131 -8.55 6.64 -11.02
N GLY A 132 -8.42 7.64 -11.90
CA GLY A 132 -7.33 8.61 -11.85
C GLY A 132 -7.34 9.44 -10.57
N CYS A 133 -8.50 10.00 -10.18
CA CYS A 133 -8.62 10.74 -8.92
C CYS A 133 -8.44 9.82 -7.71
N PHE A 134 -8.88 8.56 -7.77
CA PHE A 134 -8.67 7.62 -6.68
C PHE A 134 -7.17 7.43 -6.41
N GLY A 135 -6.39 7.14 -7.45
CA GLY A 135 -4.94 6.98 -7.35
C GLY A 135 -4.28 8.26 -6.84
N SER A 136 -4.46 9.34 -7.59
CA SER A 136 -3.75 10.60 -7.39
C SER A 136 -4.09 11.36 -6.11
N ILE A 137 -5.35 11.32 -5.66
CA ILE A 137 -5.82 12.08 -4.50
C ILE A 137 -6.05 11.12 -3.33
N GLY A 138 -6.96 10.15 -3.50
CA GLY A 138 -7.38 9.28 -2.40
C GLY A 138 -6.24 8.41 -1.85
N ALA A 139 -5.58 7.68 -2.74
CA ALA A 139 -4.55 6.72 -2.40
C ALA A 139 -3.25 7.42 -1.98
N THR A 140 -2.77 8.40 -2.76
CA THR A 140 -1.55 9.15 -2.44
C THR A 140 -1.67 9.91 -1.11
N PHE A 141 -2.78 10.64 -0.86
CA PHE A 141 -2.95 11.40 0.39
C PHE A 141 -3.10 10.49 1.61
N SER A 142 -3.48 9.22 1.41
CA SER A 142 -3.62 8.26 2.51
C SER A 142 -2.33 7.46 2.75
N PHE A 143 -1.61 7.10 1.70
CA PHE A 143 -0.46 6.18 1.76
C PHE A 143 0.86 6.89 2.08
N MET A 144 1.13 8.02 1.44
CA MET A 144 2.40 8.75 1.64
C MET A 144 2.59 9.23 3.08
N PRO A 145 1.59 9.85 3.74
CA PRO A 145 1.76 10.26 5.13
C PRO A 145 1.91 9.07 6.07
N GLN A 146 1.28 7.93 5.77
CA GLN A 146 1.43 6.71 6.58
C GLN A 146 2.86 6.15 6.54
N ILE A 147 3.52 6.16 5.38
CA ILE A 147 4.91 5.74 5.27
C ILE A 147 5.83 6.71 6.03
N ALA A 148 5.60 8.01 5.87
CA ALA A 148 6.39 9.03 6.55
C ALA A 148 6.22 8.97 8.08
N GLN A 149 4.99 8.76 8.57
CA GLN A 149 4.68 8.52 9.98
C GLN A 149 5.48 7.34 10.53
N PHE A 150 5.46 6.21 9.83
CA PHE A 150 6.17 5.01 10.25
C PHE A 150 7.66 5.27 10.48
N CYS A 151 8.32 6.02 9.59
CA CYS A 151 9.73 6.38 9.72
C CYS A 151 9.97 7.31 10.93
N ASN A 152 9.02 8.17 11.27
CA ASN A 152 9.16 9.17 12.32
C ASN A 152 8.65 8.72 13.72
N MET A 153 8.00 7.56 13.84
CA MET A 153 7.53 7.02 15.12
C MET A 153 8.64 6.56 16.08
N THR A 154 9.83 6.22 15.58
CA THR A 154 10.98 5.82 16.42
C THR A 154 12.30 6.06 15.67
N ARG A 155 13.38 6.37 16.39
CA ARG A 155 14.75 6.42 15.85
C ARG A 155 15.50 5.10 15.95
N ASN A 156 15.01 4.13 16.72
CA ASN A 156 15.70 2.87 16.93
C ASN A 156 15.57 1.95 15.69
N PRO A 157 16.66 1.60 14.99
CA PRO A 157 16.59 0.77 13.79
C PRO A 157 15.95 -0.61 14.04
N ARG A 158 16.23 -1.24 15.20
CA ARG A 158 15.67 -2.55 15.56
C ARG A 158 14.16 -2.51 15.77
N GLU A 159 13.66 -1.37 16.28
CA GLU A 159 12.22 -1.16 16.43
C GLU A 159 11.57 -0.89 15.08
N ARG A 160 12.17 -0.07 14.22
CA ARG A 160 11.69 0.14 12.83
C ARG A 160 11.59 -1.18 12.06
N GLU A 161 12.59 -2.04 12.16
CA GLU A 161 12.55 -3.39 11.58
C GLU A 161 11.38 -4.21 12.11
N THR A 162 11.15 -4.17 13.43
CA THR A 162 10.02 -4.88 14.05
C THR A 162 8.67 -4.38 13.54
N ILE A 163 8.48 -3.08 13.43
CA ILE A 163 7.23 -2.52 12.91
C ILE A 163 7.09 -2.86 11.42
N ALA A 164 8.18 -2.91 10.65
CA ALA A 164 8.16 -3.23 9.21
C ALA A 164 7.73 -4.68 8.96
N VAL A 165 8.21 -5.60 9.81
CA VAL A 165 7.80 -7.01 9.84
C VAL A 165 6.30 -7.11 10.16
N ILE A 166 5.83 -6.44 11.22
CA ILE A 166 4.40 -6.45 11.60
C ILE A 166 3.52 -5.88 10.47
N LYS A 167 3.92 -4.74 9.90
CA LYS A 167 3.26 -4.13 8.73
C LYS A 167 3.16 -5.12 7.57
N SER A 168 4.26 -5.80 7.23
CA SER A 168 4.28 -6.78 6.14
C SER A 168 3.30 -7.93 6.39
N VAL A 169 3.20 -8.44 7.62
CA VAL A 169 2.19 -9.47 7.96
C VAL A 169 0.78 -8.92 7.80
N CYS A 170 0.49 -7.72 8.31
CA CYS A 170 -0.82 -7.07 8.18
C CYS A 170 -1.20 -6.81 6.72
N THR A 171 -0.25 -6.37 5.88
CA THR A 171 -0.47 -6.15 4.44
C THR A 171 -0.81 -7.45 3.71
N ASN A 172 -0.08 -8.53 3.98
CA ASN A 172 -0.39 -9.85 3.39
C ASN A 172 -1.76 -10.36 3.85
N LEU A 173 -2.10 -10.20 5.12
CA LEU A 173 -3.42 -10.58 5.64
C LEU A 173 -4.54 -9.78 4.97
N ALA A 174 -4.38 -8.46 4.86
CA ALA A 174 -5.32 -7.58 4.17
C ALA A 174 -5.51 -8.00 2.70
N GLN A 175 -4.44 -8.40 2.02
CA GLN A 175 -4.52 -8.91 0.65
C GLN A 175 -5.35 -10.20 0.54
N VAL A 176 -5.15 -11.17 1.44
CA VAL A 176 -5.94 -12.41 1.46
C VAL A 176 -7.40 -12.13 1.75
N VAL A 177 -7.68 -11.27 2.72
CA VAL A 177 -9.03 -10.84 3.09
C VAL A 177 -9.74 -10.16 1.91
N ALA A 178 -9.07 -9.23 1.22
CA ALA A 178 -9.60 -8.56 0.04
C ALA A 178 -9.90 -9.54 -1.09
N ALA A 179 -8.98 -10.44 -1.40
CA ALA A 179 -9.15 -11.41 -2.48
C ALA A 179 -10.29 -12.40 -2.18
N SER A 180 -10.44 -12.85 -0.94
CA SER A 180 -11.41 -13.89 -0.55
C SER A 180 -12.83 -13.35 -0.28
N LEU A 181 -12.96 -12.14 0.28
CA LEU A 181 -14.28 -11.61 0.67
C LEU A 181 -15.00 -10.85 -0.44
N PHE A 182 -14.28 -10.30 -1.42
CA PHE A 182 -14.88 -9.39 -2.40
C PHE A 182 -15.98 -10.06 -3.25
N LEU A 183 -15.69 -11.18 -3.91
CA LEU A 183 -16.67 -11.86 -4.75
C LEU A 183 -17.87 -12.43 -3.95
N PRO A 184 -17.68 -13.11 -2.80
CA PRO A 184 -18.83 -13.52 -1.98
C PRO A 184 -19.72 -12.37 -1.53
N LEU A 185 -19.16 -11.18 -1.27
CA LEU A 185 -19.96 -9.98 -0.99
C LEU A 185 -20.73 -9.52 -2.23
N VAL A 186 -20.10 -9.52 -3.41
CA VAL A 186 -20.78 -9.21 -4.68
C VAL A 186 -21.94 -10.18 -4.93
N ASP A 187 -21.74 -11.48 -4.73
CA ASP A 187 -22.76 -12.50 -4.91
C ASP A 187 -23.89 -12.38 -3.88
N LEU A 188 -23.57 -12.04 -2.63
CA LEU A 188 -24.58 -11.83 -1.58
C LEU A 188 -25.47 -10.61 -1.86
N PHE A 189 -24.90 -9.53 -2.40
CA PHE A 189 -25.65 -8.32 -2.75
C PHE A 189 -26.29 -8.39 -4.15
N GLY A 190 -25.74 -9.16 -5.07
CA GLY A 190 -26.23 -9.32 -6.45
C GLY A 190 -27.21 -10.49 -6.64
N GLY A 191 -27.14 -11.51 -5.79
CA GLY A 191 -27.76 -12.83 -5.97
C GLY A 191 -29.29 -12.86 -6.00
N ASN A 192 -29.97 -11.81 -5.55
CA ASN A 192 -31.44 -11.72 -5.61
C ASN A 192 -31.98 -10.79 -6.72
N SER A 193 -31.12 -10.01 -7.40
CA SER A 193 -31.56 -8.96 -8.34
C SER A 193 -31.24 -9.23 -9.81
N GLY A 194 -30.41 -10.23 -10.13
CA GLY A 194 -30.00 -10.54 -11.51
C GLY A 194 -29.13 -9.47 -12.18
N ASP A 195 -28.76 -8.41 -11.47
CA ASP A 195 -28.00 -7.28 -11.99
C ASP A 195 -26.60 -7.23 -11.32
N PRO A 196 -25.53 -7.70 -12.01
CA PRO A 196 -24.20 -7.77 -11.45
C PRO A 196 -23.68 -6.39 -11.05
N ALA A 197 -24.08 -5.31 -11.75
CA ALA A 197 -23.65 -3.96 -11.45
C ALA A 197 -24.03 -3.50 -10.02
N ARG A 198 -25.21 -3.90 -9.55
CA ARG A 198 -25.67 -3.59 -8.18
C ARG A 198 -24.87 -4.36 -7.14
N GLY A 199 -24.50 -5.61 -7.43
CA GLY A 199 -23.65 -6.42 -6.55
C GLY A 199 -22.28 -5.78 -6.33
N TYR A 200 -21.62 -5.35 -7.41
CA TYR A 200 -20.34 -4.64 -7.35
C TYR A 200 -20.45 -3.31 -6.61
N PHE A 201 -21.52 -2.54 -6.84
CA PHE A 201 -21.73 -1.26 -6.15
C PHE A 201 -21.87 -1.44 -4.64
N TRP A 202 -22.76 -2.33 -4.17
CA TRP A 202 -22.97 -2.53 -2.72
C TRP A 202 -21.78 -3.21 -2.03
N ALA A 203 -21.08 -4.11 -2.72
CA ALA A 203 -19.80 -4.64 -2.24
C ALA A 203 -18.74 -3.53 -2.10
N ALA A 204 -18.67 -2.61 -3.07
CA ALA A 204 -17.75 -1.47 -2.99
C ALA A 204 -18.13 -0.49 -1.88
N VAL A 205 -19.42 -0.24 -1.63
CA VAL A 205 -19.89 0.59 -0.51
C VAL A 205 -19.52 -0.03 0.83
N THR A 206 -19.79 -1.33 1.03
CA THR A 206 -19.49 -2.00 2.31
C THR A 206 -17.99 -2.03 2.62
N ILE A 207 -17.17 -2.36 1.62
CA ILE A 207 -15.72 -2.36 1.78
C ILE A 207 -15.19 -0.94 1.92
N GLY A 208 -15.70 0.01 1.13
CA GLY A 208 -15.35 1.43 1.24
C GLY A 208 -15.63 1.98 2.63
N LEU A 209 -16.78 1.66 3.23
CA LEU A 209 -17.11 2.05 4.60
C LEU A 209 -16.13 1.41 5.60
N SER A 210 -15.79 0.13 5.43
CA SER A 210 -14.80 -0.53 6.28
C SER A 210 -13.44 0.17 6.21
N VAL A 211 -12.97 0.47 5.01
CA VAL A 211 -11.70 1.16 4.76
C VAL A 211 -11.72 2.58 5.35
N MET A 212 -12.84 3.30 5.20
CA MET A 212 -13.03 4.62 5.80
C MET A 212 -12.93 4.56 7.33
N LEU A 213 -13.59 3.57 7.97
CA LEU A 213 -13.54 3.37 9.41
C LEU A 213 -12.11 3.08 9.89
N PHE A 214 -11.40 2.16 9.23
CA PHE A 214 -10.01 1.84 9.59
C PHE A 214 -9.07 3.02 9.35
N GLN A 215 -9.32 3.85 8.34
CA GLN A 215 -8.54 5.07 8.10
C GLN A 215 -8.79 6.13 9.20
N ILE A 216 -10.04 6.31 9.65
CA ILE A 216 -10.38 7.18 10.79
C ILE A 216 -9.68 6.70 12.06
N LEU A 217 -9.70 5.40 12.33
CA LEU A 217 -9.01 4.81 13.48
C LEU A 217 -7.50 5.03 13.40
N ASN A 218 -6.90 4.92 12.21
CA ASN A 218 -5.49 5.21 12.00
C ASN A 218 -5.15 6.69 12.30
N VAL A 219 -5.99 7.61 11.84
CA VAL A 219 -5.88 9.06 12.11
C VAL A 219 -6.05 9.38 13.60
N CYS A 220 -6.89 8.64 14.32
CA CYS A 220 -7.05 8.83 15.76
C CYS A 220 -5.79 8.41 16.51
N MET A 221 -5.21 7.27 16.14
CA MET A 221 -3.98 6.74 16.75
C MET A 221 -2.75 7.61 16.44
N SER A 222 -2.64 8.13 15.22
CA SER A 222 -1.50 8.97 14.81
C SER A 222 -1.43 10.31 15.56
N ARG A 223 -2.55 10.80 16.10
CA ARG A 223 -2.59 12.03 16.94
C ARG A 223 -1.55 12.00 18.06
N LYS A 224 -1.40 10.84 18.68
CA LYS A 224 -0.54 10.59 19.85
C LYS A 224 0.96 10.65 19.54
N TYR A 225 1.33 10.48 18.28
CA TYR A 225 2.71 10.45 17.81
C TYR A 225 3.16 11.76 17.15
N GLU A 226 2.21 12.62 16.76
CA GLU A 226 2.50 13.86 16.03
C GLU A 226 2.26 15.15 16.82
N LEU A 227 1.30 15.14 17.74
CA LEU A 227 0.94 16.31 18.53
C LEU A 227 1.42 16.12 19.97
N ASN A 228 1.93 17.20 20.55
CA ASN A 228 2.07 17.30 22.00
C ASN A 228 0.69 17.36 22.66
N LYS A 229 0.62 17.14 23.98
CA LYS A 229 -0.64 17.28 24.76
C LYS A 229 -1.34 18.62 24.57
N ASP A 230 -0.57 19.67 24.28
CA ASP A 230 -1.06 21.03 24.02
C ASP A 230 -1.57 21.26 22.59
N GLY A 231 -1.47 20.25 21.72
CA GLY A 231 -1.92 20.31 20.32
C GLY A 231 -0.92 20.92 19.33
N SER A 232 0.31 21.24 19.76
CA SER A 232 1.38 21.73 18.87
C SER A 232 2.05 20.58 18.08
N CYS A 233 2.42 20.83 16.81
CA CYS A 233 3.29 19.92 16.03
C CYS A 233 4.61 19.75 16.81
N ARG A 234 5.08 18.51 17.03
CA ARG A 234 6.36 18.23 17.71
C ARG A 234 7.55 18.93 17.04
N GLU A 235 8.54 19.37 17.82
CA GLU A 235 9.65 20.20 17.33
C GLU A 235 10.47 19.55 16.19
N HIS A 236 10.70 18.24 16.26
CA HIS A 236 11.38 17.49 15.19
C HIS A 236 10.61 17.44 13.85
N LEU A 237 9.30 17.70 13.87
CA LEU A 237 8.46 17.81 12.67
C LEU A 237 8.34 19.25 12.19
N ARG A 238 8.77 20.23 13.00
CA ARG A 238 8.65 21.68 12.75
C ARG A 238 9.90 22.27 12.08
N GLN A 239 11.07 21.68 12.28
CA GLN A 239 12.30 22.10 11.61
C GLN A 239 12.39 21.46 10.23
N VAL A 240 12.01 22.22 9.19
CA VAL A 240 12.32 21.88 7.81
C VAL A 240 12.83 23.16 7.17
N GLU A 241 14.11 23.19 6.85
CA GLU A 241 14.62 24.17 5.89
C GLU A 241 13.84 23.98 4.59
N HIS A 242 13.14 25.02 4.16
CA HIS A 242 12.35 24.99 2.93
C HIS A 242 13.27 24.97 1.72
N GLU A 243 13.78 23.79 1.37
CA GLU A 243 14.45 23.59 0.09
C GLU A 243 13.42 23.49 -1.04
N ASN A 244 13.65 24.25 -2.12
CA ASN A 244 12.84 24.16 -3.33
C ASN A 244 12.86 22.72 -3.89
N LEU A 245 11.75 22.30 -4.51
CA LEU A 245 11.60 20.97 -5.14
C LEU A 245 12.78 20.61 -6.06
N SER A 246 13.27 21.59 -6.83
CA SER A 246 14.43 21.40 -7.72
C SER A 246 15.75 21.16 -6.97
N ALA A 247 15.93 21.78 -5.79
CA ALA A 247 17.08 21.55 -4.94
C ALA A 247 17.03 20.15 -4.32
N GLN A 248 15.85 19.71 -3.87
CA GLN A 248 15.64 18.36 -3.35
C GLN A 248 15.89 17.29 -4.42
N LEU A 249 15.35 17.45 -5.63
CA LEU A 249 15.63 16.53 -6.75
C LEU A 249 17.12 16.50 -7.12
N LYS A 250 17.79 17.66 -7.11
CA LYS A 250 19.24 17.74 -7.39
C LYS A 250 20.06 17.08 -6.29
N SER A 251 19.67 17.23 -5.03
CA SER A 251 20.29 16.58 -3.88
C SER A 251 20.10 15.05 -3.93
N PHE A 252 18.88 14.59 -4.24
CA PHE A 252 18.58 13.19 -4.48
C PHE A 252 19.43 12.61 -5.62
N GLY A 253 19.55 13.34 -6.74
CA GLY A 253 20.41 12.99 -7.87
C GLY A 253 21.91 12.89 -7.53
N ARG A 254 22.36 13.54 -6.46
CA ARG A 254 23.74 13.44 -5.96
C ARG A 254 23.94 12.28 -4.98
N ASN A 255 22.87 11.79 -4.38
CA ASN A 255 22.90 10.72 -3.38
C ASN A 255 22.95 9.33 -4.03
N ARG A 256 24.17 8.88 -4.35
CA ARG A 256 24.42 7.57 -4.99
C ARG A 256 23.74 6.39 -4.27
N PRO A 257 23.82 6.24 -2.92
CA PRO A 257 23.09 5.20 -2.21
C PRO A 257 21.58 5.20 -2.47
N ALA A 258 20.93 6.36 -2.48
CA ALA A 258 19.48 6.46 -2.69
C ALA A 258 19.09 6.02 -4.11
N ILE A 259 19.87 6.43 -5.12
CA ILE A 259 19.64 6.03 -6.52
C ILE A 259 19.79 4.51 -6.69
N ILE A 260 20.84 3.91 -6.11
CA ILE A 260 21.07 2.46 -6.20
C ILE A 260 19.90 1.70 -5.59
N LEU A 261 19.41 2.12 -4.42
CA LEU A 261 18.26 1.51 -3.76
C LEU A 261 16.98 1.66 -4.60
N GLN A 262 16.74 2.84 -5.17
CA GLN A 262 15.55 3.09 -5.99
C GLN A 262 15.56 2.28 -7.29
N CYS A 263 16.70 2.23 -7.99
CA CYS A 263 16.87 1.39 -9.18
C CYS A 263 16.68 -0.10 -8.84
N GLY A 264 17.19 -0.55 -7.69
CA GLY A 264 17.00 -1.92 -7.21
C GLY A 264 15.52 -2.24 -6.96
N GLU A 265 14.77 -1.31 -6.36
CA GLU A 265 13.34 -1.51 -6.09
C GLU A 265 12.51 -1.55 -7.39
N ILE A 266 12.82 -0.70 -8.37
CA ILE A 266 12.18 -0.73 -9.69
C ILE A 266 12.44 -2.08 -10.37
N LEU A 267 13.69 -2.54 -10.39
CA LEU A 267 14.05 -3.82 -10.99
C LEU A 267 13.33 -4.98 -10.30
N LYS A 268 13.27 -4.97 -8.96
CA LYS A 268 12.55 -5.97 -8.17
C LYS A 268 11.06 -6.02 -8.53
N GLN A 269 10.41 -4.85 -8.68
CA GLN A 269 9.00 -4.77 -9.04
C GLN A 269 8.74 -5.30 -10.46
N VAL A 270 9.61 -5.00 -11.43
CA VAL A 270 9.52 -5.55 -12.79
C VAL A 270 9.64 -7.08 -12.76
N MET A 271 10.62 -7.62 -12.04
CA MET A 271 10.78 -9.08 -11.90
C MET A 271 9.56 -9.73 -11.23
N GLN A 272 9.01 -9.09 -10.19
CA GLN A 272 7.82 -9.58 -9.50
C GLN A 272 6.58 -9.60 -10.42
N ALA A 273 6.41 -8.58 -11.27
CA ALA A 273 5.32 -8.53 -12.24
C ALA A 273 5.44 -9.65 -13.28
N ILE A 274 6.64 -9.87 -13.83
CA ILE A 274 6.92 -10.96 -14.78
C ILE A 274 6.62 -12.31 -14.12
N LYS A 275 7.12 -12.53 -12.89
CA LYS A 275 6.88 -13.76 -12.14
C LYS A 275 5.37 -14.01 -11.95
N ASN A 276 4.63 -13.02 -11.47
CA ASN A 276 3.18 -13.15 -11.27
C ASN A 276 2.44 -13.49 -12.58
N GLY A 277 2.87 -12.92 -13.71
CA GLY A 277 2.30 -13.21 -15.02
C GLY A 277 2.65 -14.60 -15.57
N MET A 278 3.87 -15.09 -15.34
CA MET A 278 4.34 -16.38 -15.89
C MET A 278 3.86 -17.61 -15.10
N VAL A 279 3.64 -17.49 -13.78
CA VAL A 279 3.32 -18.65 -12.92
C VAL A 279 2.10 -19.43 -13.45
N ILE A 280 1.04 -18.75 -13.89
CA ILE A 280 -0.16 -19.41 -14.42
C ILE A 280 0.12 -20.22 -15.68
N TYR A 281 1.00 -19.73 -16.57
CA TYR A 281 1.35 -20.42 -17.81
C TYR A 281 2.16 -21.68 -17.55
N VAL A 282 3.11 -21.63 -16.61
CA VAL A 282 3.90 -22.80 -16.22
C VAL A 282 2.98 -23.91 -15.68
N PHE A 283 2.06 -23.59 -14.77
CA PHE A 283 1.16 -24.61 -14.21
C PHE A 283 0.11 -25.11 -15.20
N THR A 284 -0.37 -24.26 -16.11
CA THR A 284 -1.43 -24.61 -17.06
C THR A 284 -0.92 -25.37 -18.28
N TYR A 285 0.18 -24.91 -18.89
CA TYR A 285 0.67 -25.42 -20.16
C TYR A 285 1.87 -26.36 -20.00
N TYR A 286 2.74 -26.12 -19.03
CA TYR A 286 3.95 -26.93 -18.87
C TYR A 286 3.71 -28.15 -17.97
N LEU A 287 3.06 -27.95 -16.82
CA LEU A 287 2.79 -29.02 -15.86
C LEU A 287 1.45 -29.75 -16.13
N GLY A 288 0.55 -29.16 -16.91
CA GLY A 288 -0.75 -29.75 -17.25
C GLY A 288 -1.74 -29.90 -16.08
N ILE A 289 -1.40 -29.43 -14.87
CA ILE A 289 -2.21 -29.59 -13.65
C ILE A 289 -2.80 -28.24 -13.25
N LYS A 290 -3.88 -27.82 -13.92
CA LYS A 290 -4.59 -26.55 -13.64
C LYS A 290 -5.00 -26.39 -12.17
N ARG A 291 -5.42 -27.47 -11.49
CA ARG A 291 -5.83 -27.43 -10.07
C ARG A 291 -4.67 -27.17 -9.10
N PHE A 292 -3.43 -27.46 -9.50
CA PHE A 292 -2.27 -27.28 -8.62
C PHE A 292 -1.81 -25.82 -8.54
N TYR A 293 -2.17 -24.97 -9.53
CA TYR A 293 -1.87 -23.54 -9.50
C TYR A 293 -2.41 -22.85 -8.24
N SER A 294 -3.69 -23.07 -7.89
CA SER A 294 -4.30 -22.46 -6.70
C SER A 294 -3.64 -22.93 -5.41
N VAL A 295 -3.24 -24.21 -5.34
CA VAL A 295 -2.52 -24.77 -4.19
C VAL A 295 -1.12 -24.17 -4.09
N ALA A 296 -0.41 -24.03 -5.21
CA ALA A 296 0.92 -23.42 -5.26
C ALA A 296 0.90 -21.93 -4.88
N MET A 297 -0.11 -21.18 -5.33
CA MET A 297 -0.29 -19.78 -4.95
C MET A 297 -0.63 -19.63 -3.46
N PHE A 298 -1.49 -20.49 -2.92
CA PHE A 298 -1.77 -20.52 -1.49
C PHE A 298 -0.51 -20.84 -0.68
N ALA A 299 0.25 -21.87 -1.07
CA ALA A 299 1.51 -22.23 -0.45
C ALA A 299 2.54 -21.08 -0.55
N PHE A 300 2.58 -20.36 -1.68
CA PHE A 300 3.43 -19.19 -1.87
C PHE A 300 3.07 -18.06 -0.91
N THR A 301 1.78 -17.74 -0.73
CA THR A 301 1.33 -16.74 0.24
C THR A 301 1.67 -17.14 1.67
N VAL A 302 1.47 -18.40 2.05
CA VAL A 302 1.83 -18.91 3.38
C VAL A 302 3.35 -18.85 3.59
N ALA A 303 4.15 -19.22 2.58
CA ALA A 303 5.60 -19.13 2.63
C ALA A 303 6.10 -17.67 2.76
N LEU A 304 5.45 -16.72 2.08
CA LEU A 304 5.73 -15.28 2.25
C LEU A 304 5.47 -14.84 3.69
N MET A 305 4.33 -15.22 4.27
CA MET A 305 4.00 -14.90 5.67
C MET A 305 5.01 -15.54 6.62
N ALA A 306 5.38 -16.81 6.42
CA ALA A 306 6.40 -17.49 7.22
C ALA A 306 7.77 -16.80 7.11
N GLY A 307 8.19 -16.39 5.91
CA GLY A 307 9.47 -15.71 5.67
C GLY A 307 9.62 -14.42 6.46
N VAL A 308 8.52 -13.68 6.68
CA VAL A 308 8.51 -12.46 7.48
C VAL A 308 8.87 -12.73 8.95
N PHE A 309 8.47 -13.87 9.51
CA PHE A 309 8.86 -14.26 10.88
C PHE A 309 10.34 -14.65 10.97
N PHE A 310 10.88 -15.29 9.94
CA PHE A 310 12.30 -15.66 9.87
C PHE A 310 13.25 -14.48 9.60
N MET A 311 12.72 -13.32 9.22
CA MET A 311 13.54 -12.14 8.95
C MET A 311 14.35 -11.69 10.18
N LYS A 312 13.71 -11.64 11.37
CA LYS A 312 14.39 -11.23 12.61
C LYS A 312 15.54 -12.15 13.04
N PRO A 313 15.39 -13.48 13.11
CA PRO A 313 16.52 -14.37 13.42
C PRO A 313 17.60 -14.30 12.34
N LEU A 314 17.23 -14.16 11.07
CA LEU A 314 18.20 -14.03 9.97
C LEU A 314 19.05 -12.75 10.11
N ILE A 315 18.43 -11.60 10.41
CA ILE A 315 19.16 -10.35 10.65
C ILE A 315 20.08 -10.48 11.87
N ARG A 316 19.65 -11.15 12.95
CA ARG A 316 20.52 -11.41 14.11
C ARG A 316 21.71 -12.28 13.76
N MET A 317 21.52 -13.30 12.91
CA MET A 317 22.58 -14.20 12.47
C MET A 317 23.65 -13.46 11.67
N PHE A 318 23.25 -12.58 10.75
CA PHE A 318 24.20 -11.81 9.93
C PHE A 318 24.69 -10.51 10.58
N ARG A 319 24.13 -10.11 11.73
CA ARG A 319 24.42 -8.87 12.50
C ARG A 319 24.26 -7.56 11.73
N ASP A 320 23.87 -7.62 10.46
CA ASP A 320 23.76 -6.51 9.53
C ASP A 320 22.59 -6.77 8.59
N THR A 321 21.66 -5.82 8.53
CA THR A 321 20.45 -5.86 7.71
C THR A 321 20.81 -5.90 6.21
N GLY A 322 21.89 -5.24 5.80
CA GLY A 322 22.35 -5.23 4.40
C GLY A 322 22.86 -6.60 3.95
N ARG A 323 23.63 -7.28 4.80
CA ARG A 323 24.15 -8.63 4.52
C ARG A 323 23.03 -9.68 4.51
N ALA A 324 22.09 -9.57 5.45
CA ALA A 324 20.92 -10.45 5.45
C ALA A 324 20.08 -10.29 4.16
N TYR A 325 19.91 -9.06 3.68
CA TYR A 325 19.23 -8.78 2.41
C TYR A 325 19.98 -9.38 1.21
N GLN A 326 21.29 -9.17 1.11
CA GLN A 326 22.12 -9.74 0.03
C GLN A 326 22.06 -11.27 0.02
N PHE A 327 22.11 -11.90 1.20
CA PHE A 327 21.98 -13.35 1.33
C PHE A 327 20.61 -13.85 0.84
N CYS A 328 19.51 -13.21 1.26
CA CYS A 328 18.17 -13.55 0.77
C CYS A 328 18.05 -13.43 -0.75
N MET A 329 18.61 -12.38 -1.32
CA MET A 329 18.59 -12.17 -2.78
C MET A 329 19.42 -13.23 -3.51
N ALA A 330 20.61 -13.57 -3.01
CA ALA A 330 21.45 -14.62 -3.58
C ALA A 330 20.79 -16.00 -3.46
N ALA A 331 20.18 -16.32 -2.32
CA ALA A 331 19.44 -17.56 -2.11
C ALA A 331 18.21 -17.65 -3.03
N SER A 332 17.46 -16.56 -3.19
CA SER A 332 16.33 -16.47 -4.12
C SER A 332 16.76 -16.68 -5.58
N ALA A 333 17.87 -16.06 -5.99
CA ALA A 333 18.46 -16.27 -7.31
C ALA A 333 18.91 -17.73 -7.51
N GLY A 334 19.58 -18.31 -6.52
CA GLY A 334 20.00 -19.72 -6.54
C GLY A 334 18.82 -20.69 -6.67
N CYS A 335 17.76 -20.51 -5.89
CA CYS A 335 16.53 -21.30 -6.01
C CYS A 335 15.87 -21.14 -7.39
N SER A 336 15.85 -19.92 -7.93
CA SER A 336 15.27 -19.66 -9.25
C SER A 336 16.06 -20.36 -10.37
N ILE A 337 17.40 -20.36 -10.27
CA ILE A 337 18.28 -21.08 -11.21
C ILE A 337 18.10 -22.60 -11.07
N LEU A 338 18.02 -23.13 -9.85
CA LEU A 338 17.75 -24.54 -9.60
C LEU A 338 16.40 -24.98 -10.20
N LEU A 339 15.36 -24.19 -10.00
CA LEU A 339 14.04 -24.46 -10.62
C LEU A 339 14.12 -24.42 -12.14
N PHE A 340 14.88 -23.49 -12.73
CA PHE A 340 15.08 -23.46 -14.18
C PHE A 340 15.81 -24.70 -14.69
N VAL A 341 16.82 -25.19 -13.97
CA VAL A 341 17.55 -26.42 -14.33
C VAL A 341 16.68 -27.66 -14.17
N MET A 342 15.83 -27.73 -13.15
CA MET A 342 14.92 -28.86 -12.92
C MET A 342 13.74 -28.90 -13.90
N CYS A 343 13.32 -27.75 -14.40
CA CYS A 343 12.26 -27.63 -15.40
C CYS A 343 12.78 -27.70 -16.85
N ARG A 344 14.07 -28.00 -17.05
CA ARG A 344 14.64 -28.33 -18.37
C ARG A 344 14.73 -29.83 -18.50
#